data_AF-A0A6G2D7A9-F1
#
_entry.id   AF-A0A6G2D7A9-F1
#
_cell.length_a   1.000
_cell.length_b   1.000
_cell.length_c   1.000
_cell.angle_alpha   90.00
_cell.angle_beta   90.00
_cell.angle_gamma   90.00
#
_symmetry.space_group_name_H-M   'P 1'
#
loop_
_entity.id
_entity.type
_entity.pdbx_description
1 polymer ?
#
loop_
_entity_poly.entity_id
_entity_poly.type
_entity_poly.pdbx_seq_one_letter_code
_entity_poly.pdbx_strand_id
1 'polypeptide(L)' 'VERSIKRVAAYCRVSTDTEDQINSYKSQVEHYTEFIQKNNEWTLAGIYADEAITGTQVDRRIDFQRLINDCMNGDI' A
#
# COMPACT_ATOMS: atom_id res chain seq x y z
N VAL A 1 -10.04 -26.71 -12.12
CA VAL A 1 -9.15 -25.99 -11.18
C VAL A 1 -9.88 -24.73 -10.79
N GLU A 2 -10.28 -24.63 -9.52
CA GLU A 2 -10.92 -23.44 -8.99
C GLU A 2 -9.92 -22.28 -9.10
N ARG A 3 -10.25 -21.24 -9.87
CA ARG A 3 -9.38 -20.05 -9.97
C ARG A 3 -9.57 -19.26 -8.68
N SER A 4 -8.67 -19.46 -7.72
CA SER A 4 -8.60 -18.60 -6.54
C SER A 4 -8.11 -17.22 -6.97
N ILE A 5 -8.94 -16.19 -6.78
CA ILE A 5 -8.56 -14.80 -6.97
C ILE A 5 -7.46 -14.49 -5.95
N LYS A 6 -6.33 -13.92 -6.40
CA LYS A 6 -5.25 -13.51 -5.50
C LYS A 6 -5.57 -12.16 -4.89
N ARG A 7 -5.55 -12.06 -3.57
CA ARG A 7 -5.63 -10.77 -2.89
C ARG A 7 -4.27 -10.10 -2.93
N VAL A 8 -4.24 -8.83 -3.31
CA VAL A 8 -3.01 -8.07 -3.52
C VAL A 8 -3.12 -6.75 -2.79
N ALA A 9 -2.10 -6.41 -2.04
CA ALA A 9 -1.94 -5.14 -1.37
C ALA A 9 -0.72 -4.40 -1.92
N ALA A 10 -0.77 -3.07 -1.90
CA ALA A 10 0.36 -2.21 -2.25
C ALA A 10 0.81 -1.41 -1.03
N TYR A 11 2.12 -1.34 -0.79
CA TYR A 11 2.72 -0.52 0.25
C TYR A 11 3.64 0.53 -0.36
N CYS A 12 3.38 1.79 -0.05
CA CYS A 12 4.09 2.95 -0.57
C CYS A 12 4.84 3.65 0.57
N ARG A 13 6.06 4.13 0.30
CA ARG A 13 6.79 4.96 1.26
C ARG A 13 7.15 6.27 0.59
N VAL A 14 6.65 7.36 1.14
CA VAL A 14 6.79 8.69 0.59
C VAL A 14 7.74 9.48 1.50
N SER A 15 8.78 10.10 0.96
CA SER A 15 9.76 10.88 1.75
C SER A 15 9.53 12.37 1.55
N THR A 16 9.71 13.18 2.60
CA THR A 16 9.60 14.67 2.70
C THR A 16 8.23 15.26 3.05
N ASP A 17 8.26 16.44 3.70
CA ASP A 17 7.14 17.09 4.41
C ASP A 17 6.62 18.30 3.61
N THR A 18 6.02 18.06 2.44
CA THR A 18 5.53 19.12 1.51
C THR A 18 4.27 18.72 0.75
N GLU A 19 3.58 19.70 0.15
CA GLU A 19 2.39 19.51 -0.73
C GLU A 19 2.62 18.50 -1.87
N ASP A 20 3.85 18.43 -2.38
CA ASP A 20 4.27 17.45 -3.41
C ASP A 20 4.08 16.00 -2.97
N GLN A 21 4.08 15.77 -1.65
CA GLN A 21 3.94 14.44 -1.08
C GLN A 21 2.49 13.95 -1.07
N ILE A 22 1.53 14.85 -0.87
CA ILE A 22 0.10 14.54 -1.03
C ILE A 22 -0.17 14.14 -2.49
N ASN A 23 0.44 14.85 -3.44
CA ASN A 23 0.34 14.53 -4.86
C ASN A 23 1.03 13.19 -5.18
N SER A 24 2.25 12.97 -4.65
CA SER A 24 2.97 11.70 -4.82
C SER A 24 2.23 10.51 -4.24
N TYR A 25 1.60 10.66 -3.07
CA TYR A 25 0.77 9.64 -2.46
C TYR A 25 -0.47 9.34 -3.32
N LYS A 26 -1.22 10.38 -3.72
CA LYS A 26 -2.39 10.22 -4.60
C LYS A 26 -2.03 9.51 -5.90
N SER A 27 -0.93 9.91 -6.55
CA SER A 27 -0.47 9.27 -7.79
C SER A 27 -0.07 7.80 -7.58
N GLN A 28 0.56 7.47 -6.45
CA GLN A 28 0.90 6.07 -6.13
C GLN A 28 -0.33 5.23 -5.84
N VAL A 29 -1.29 5.76 -5.06
CA VAL A 29 -2.57 5.11 -4.77
C VAL A 29 -3.33 4.83 -6.07
N GLU A 30 -3.46 5.82 -6.93
CA GLU A 30 -4.14 5.69 -8.22
C GLU A 30 -3.44 4.67 -9.12
N HIS A 31 -2.12 4.77 -9.27
CA HIS A 31 -1.34 3.86 -10.10
C HIS A 31 -1.49 2.40 -9.67
N TYR A 32 -1.32 2.09 -8.38
CA TYR A 32 -1.42 0.73 -7.88
C TYR A 32 -2.86 0.21 -7.86
N THR A 33 -3.84 1.08 -7.59
CA THR A 33 -5.27 0.72 -7.70
C THR A 33 -5.58 0.26 -9.12
N GLU A 34 -5.23 1.07 -10.13
CA GLU A 34 -5.46 0.71 -11.53
C GLU A 34 -4.69 -0.53 -11.95
N PHE A 35 -3.42 -0.64 -11.55
CA PHE A 35 -2.57 -1.77 -11.91
C PHE A 35 -3.14 -3.10 -11.39
N ILE A 36 -3.64 -3.11 -10.15
CA ILE A 36 -4.25 -4.30 -9.55
C ILE A 36 -5.62 -4.57 -10.19
N GLN A 37 -6.44 -3.55 -10.41
CA GLN A 37 -7.77 -3.70 -11.02
C GLN A 37 -7.72 -4.13 -12.49
N LYS A 38 -6.64 -3.82 -13.22
CA LYS A 38 -6.43 -4.29 -14.59
C LYS A 38 -6.23 -5.81 -14.67
N ASN A 39 -5.94 -6.48 -13.56
CA ASN A 39 -5.78 -7.93 -13.51
C ASN A 39 -7.01 -8.61 -12.91
N ASN A 40 -7.81 -9.27 -13.75
CA ASN A 40 -9.02 -9.99 -13.35
C ASN A 40 -8.75 -11.21 -12.44
N GLU A 41 -7.49 -11.64 -12.32
CA GLU A 41 -7.09 -12.71 -11.41
C GLU A 41 -6.77 -12.18 -10.00
N TRP A 42 -6.77 -10.85 -9.81
CA TRP A 42 -6.43 -10.19 -8.56
C TRP A 42 -7.61 -9.43 -7.95
N THR A 43 -7.56 -9.21 -6.65
CA THR A 43 -8.44 -8.33 -5.89
C THR A 43 -7.61 -7.42 -5.03
N LEU A 44 -7.92 -6.13 -5.06
CA LEU A 44 -7.28 -5.14 -4.21
C LEU A 44 -7.70 -5.37 -2.74
N ALA A 45 -6.76 -5.79 -1.90
CA ALA A 45 -6.97 -5.96 -0.48
C ALA A 45 -6.74 -4.67 0.31
N GLY A 46 -5.82 -3.81 -0.16
CA GLY A 46 -5.55 -2.53 0.47
C GLY A 46 -4.38 -1.79 -0.15
N ILE A 47 -4.34 -0.48 0.07
CA ILE A 47 -3.17 0.36 -0.19
C ILE A 47 -2.77 0.99 1.13
N TYR A 48 -1.49 0.87 1.46
CA TYR A 48 -0.87 1.28 2.70
C TYR A 48 0.24 2.27 2.37
N ALA A 49 0.35 3.38 3.10
CA ALA A 49 1.47 4.28 2.92
C ALA A 49 1.96 4.93 4.20
N ASP A 50 3.27 5.02 4.33
CA ASP A 50 3.90 5.71 5.45
C ASP A 50 4.76 6.89 4.96
N GLU A 51 4.67 8.00 5.69
CA GLU A 51 5.53 9.17 5.53
C GLU A 51 6.91 8.93 6.17
N ALA A 52 7.95 8.91 5.34
CA ALA A 52 9.34 8.96 5.74
C ALA A 52 9.73 10.42 6.03
N ILE A 53 9.39 10.88 7.24
CA ILE A 53 9.69 12.23 7.73
C ILE A 53 11.21 12.39 8.01
N THR A 54 11.90 11.35 8.48
CA THR A 54 13.35 11.41 8.77
C THR A 54 14.04 10.08 8.46
N GLY A 55 15.23 10.13 7.86
CA GLY A 55 16.02 8.95 7.49
C GLY A 55 16.61 8.15 8.67
N THR A 56 16.27 8.50 9.92
CA THR A 56 16.86 7.93 11.14
C THR A 56 15.84 7.40 12.14
N GLN A 57 14.54 7.64 11.96
CA GLN A 57 13.51 7.16 12.89
C GLN A 57 12.56 6.17 12.22
N VAL A 58 12.57 4.94 12.73
CA VAL A 58 11.71 3.82 12.31
C VAL A 58 10.27 4.00 12.82
N ASP A 59 9.99 5.09 13.55
CA ASP A 59 9.00 5.12 14.63
C ASP A 59 7.56 5.48 14.21
N ARG A 60 7.27 5.61 12.91
CA ARG A 60 5.89 5.80 12.43
C ARG A 60 5.63 5.04 11.14
N ARG A 61 5.73 3.71 11.22
CA ARG A 61 5.28 2.80 10.15
C ARG A 61 3.91 2.21 10.48
N ILE A 62 2.93 3.08 10.69
CA ILE A 62 1.59 2.68 11.14
C ILE A 62 0.93 1.83 10.06
N ASP A 63 1.09 2.24 8.80
CA ASP A 63 0.49 1.55 7.68
C ASP A 63 1.24 0.27 7.32
N PHE A 64 2.55 0.22 7.52
CA PHE A 64 3.29 -1.03 7.46
C PHE A 64 2.84 -2.01 8.54
N GLN A 65 2.63 -1.56 9.79
CA GLN A 65 2.12 -2.43 10.85
C GLN A 65 0.71 -2.91 10.54
N ARG A 66 -0.14 -2.05 9.98
CA ARG A 66 -1.48 -2.43 9.49
C ARG A 66 -1.40 -3.49 8.41
N LEU A 67 -0.52 -3.32 7.42
CA LEU A 67 -0.25 -4.32 6.38
C LEU A 67 0.16 -5.68 6.99
N ILE A 68 1.07 -5.68 7.95
CA ILE A 68 1.50 -6.92 8.60
C ILE A 68 0.35 -7.59 9.34
N ASN A 69 -0.48 -6.83 10.05
CA ASN A 69 -1.66 -7.38 10.74
C ASN A 69 -2.67 -7.97 9.75
N ASP A 70 -2.92 -7.31 8.62
CA ASP A 70 -3.84 -7.78 7.60
C ASP A 70 -3.31 -9.06 6.91
N CYS A 71 -1.99 -9.16 6.71
CA CYS A 71 -1.34 -10.42 6.31
C CYS A 71 -1.52 -11.54 7.34
N MET A 72 -1.39 -11.24 8.64
CA MET A 72 -1.52 -12.22 9.72
C MET A 72 -2.96 -12.70 9.92
N ASN A 73 -3.94 -11.85 9.67
CA ASN A 73 -5.37 -12.19 9.70
C ASN A 73 -5.80 -13.00 8.47
N GLY A 74 -4.94 -13.08 7.44
CA GLY A 74 -5.28 -13.68 6.17
C GLY A 74 -6.33 -12.84 5.43
N ASP A 75 -6.25 -11.52 5.53
CA ASP A 75 -7.02 -10.56 4.73
C ASP A 75 -6.31 -10.23 3.40
N ILE A 76 -4.99 -10.51 3.34
CA ILE A 76 -4.13 -10.44 2.16
C ILE A 76 -3.66 -11.84 1.81
#